data_AF-W4N8J7-F1
#
_entry.id   AF-W4N8J7-F1
#
_cell.length_a   1.000
_cell.length_b   1.000
_cell.length_c   1.000
_cell.angle_alpha   90.00
_cell.angle_beta   90.00
_cell.angle_gamma   90.00
#
_symmetry.space_group_name_H-M   'P 1'
#
loop_
_entity.id
_entity.type
_entity.pdbx_description
1 polymer ?
#
loop_
_entity_poly.entity_id
_entity_poly.type
_entity_poly.pdbx_seq_one_letter_code
_entity_poly.pdbx_strand_id
1 'polypeptide(L)'
;MIQETLEGFEEYAPAFGGIVGLQERATMNLIKSFVEGKTLTPEATYICKSMLSIARNIDAQNSRGREISRNMTSLLTWFQELKAMYPEQPQLDDELAGFLRAAKAGTEDK
;
A
#
# COMPACT_ATOMS: atom_id res chain seq x y z
N MET A 1 -15.16 13.92 13.44
CA MET A 1 -14.39 13.84 12.18
C MET A 1 -14.43 12.40 11.74
N ILE A 2 -15.07 12.11 10.59
CA ILE A 2 -15.11 10.78 10.01
C ILE A 2 -13.81 10.62 9.22
N GLN A 3 -13.01 9.64 9.62
CA GLN A 3 -11.67 9.40 9.10
C GLN A 3 -11.79 8.84 7.67
N GLU A 4 -11.16 9.51 6.70
CA GLU A 4 -11.20 9.14 5.28
C GLU A 4 -10.80 7.68 5.10
N THR A 5 -11.79 6.83 4.84
CA THR A 5 -11.57 5.46 4.43
C THR A 5 -10.99 5.47 3.02
N LEU A 6 -9.91 4.73 2.80
CA LEU A 6 -9.32 4.58 1.47
C LEU A 6 -10.37 3.93 0.57
N GLU A 7 -10.56 4.47 -0.64
CA GLU A 7 -11.51 3.93 -1.61
C GLU A 7 -11.15 2.45 -1.90
N GLY A 8 -12.08 1.52 -1.67
CA GLY A 8 -11.88 0.06 -1.74
C GLY A 8 -11.47 -0.64 -0.42
N PHE A 9 -11.32 0.11 0.68
CA PHE A 9 -11.01 -0.40 2.02
C PHE A 9 -12.09 -0.02 3.04
N GLU A 10 -13.31 0.26 2.59
CA GLU A 10 -14.45 0.68 3.41
C GLU A 10 -14.79 -0.35 4.50
N GLU A 11 -14.60 -1.63 4.20
CA GLU A 11 -14.76 -2.75 5.13
C GLU A 11 -13.69 -2.80 6.24
N TYR A 12 -12.61 -2.01 6.12
CA TYR A 12 -11.53 -1.94 7.10
C TYR A 12 -11.64 -0.75 8.04
N ALA A 13 -12.58 0.19 7.81
CA ALA A 13 -12.92 1.15 8.84
C ALA A 13 -13.35 0.38 10.09
N PRO A 14 -12.85 0.72 11.29
CA PRO A 14 -13.27 0.04 12.51
C PRO A 14 -14.79 0.15 12.60
N ALA A 15 -15.46 -1.00 12.59
CA ALA A 15 -16.90 -1.10 12.39
C ALA A 15 -17.71 -0.19 13.33
N PHE A 16 -17.19 0.17 14.50
CA PHE A 16 -17.82 1.07 15.45
C PHE A 16 -16.77 1.77 16.31
N GLY A 17 -16.19 2.88 15.85
CA GLY A 17 -15.44 3.82 16.72
C GLY A 17 -14.33 3.20 17.60
N GLY A 18 -13.77 2.06 17.19
CA GLY A 18 -12.72 1.36 17.92
C GLY A 18 -11.40 2.13 17.87
N ILE A 19 -10.62 2.04 18.95
CA ILE A 19 -9.27 2.62 18.97
C ILE A 19 -8.40 1.84 17.97
N VAL A 20 -8.04 2.50 16.87
CA VAL A 20 -7.07 1.96 15.91
C VAL A 20 -5.71 1.83 16.60
N GLY A 21 -5.14 0.64 16.55
CA GLY A 21 -3.85 0.36 17.17
C GLY A 21 -2.70 1.12 16.50
N LEU A 22 -1.53 1.15 17.15
CA LEU A 22 -0.38 1.90 16.64
C LEU A 22 0.13 1.28 15.34
N GLN A 23 0.24 -0.05 15.31
CA GLN A 23 0.73 -0.77 14.15
C GLN A 23 -0.27 -0.71 13.00
N GLU A 24 -1.57 -0.91 13.29
CA GLU A 24 -2.63 -0.79 12.29
C GLU A 24 -2.59 0.57 11.58
N ARG A 25 -2.52 1.66 12.35
CA ARG A 25 -2.42 3.01 11.79
C ARG A 25 -1.16 3.23 10.96
N ALA A 26 -0.01 2.73 11.41
CA ALA A 26 1.24 2.82 10.66
C ALA A 26 1.14 2.06 9.32
N THR A 27 0.57 0.85 9.34
CA THR A 27 0.35 0.04 8.15
C THR A 27 -0.67 0.66 7.19
N MET A 28 -1.74 1.27 7.69
CA MET A 28 -2.69 2.03 6.85
C MET A 28 -2.00 3.18 6.11
N ASN A 29 -1.19 3.98 6.81
CA ASN A 29 -0.47 5.10 6.20
C ASN A 29 0.56 4.61 5.16
N LEU A 30 1.27 3.52 5.47
CA LEU A 30 2.20 2.88 4.54
C LEU A 30 1.49 2.44 3.26
N ILE A 31 0.36 1.73 3.39
CA ILE A 31 -0.44 1.28 2.24
C ILE A 31 -0.94 2.49 1.45
N LYS A 32 -1.55 3.49 2.12
CA LYS A 32 -2.07 4.69 1.45
C LYS A 32 -1.00 5.37 0.60
N SER A 33 0.19 5.61 1.17
CA SER A 33 1.31 6.22 0.45
C SER A 33 1.84 5.31 -0.66
N PHE A 34 1.90 3.99 -0.44
CA PHE A 34 2.40 3.06 -1.45
C PHE A 34 1.45 2.95 -2.65
N VAL A 35 0.14 2.92 -2.43
CA VAL A 35 -0.85 2.69 -3.51
C VAL A 35 -1.27 3.98 -4.22
N GLU A 36 -0.84 5.14 -3.73
CA GLU A 36 -1.11 6.43 -4.35
C GLU A 36 -0.64 6.45 -5.82
N GLY A 37 -1.55 6.84 -6.72
CA GLY A 37 -1.32 6.87 -8.16
C GLY A 37 -1.22 5.50 -8.83
N LYS A 38 -1.49 4.39 -8.14
CA LYS A 38 -1.43 3.02 -8.69
C LYS A 38 -2.83 2.43 -8.86
N THR A 39 -3.05 1.74 -9.98
CA THR A 39 -4.20 0.84 -10.12
C THR A 39 -3.83 -0.52 -9.52
N LEU A 40 -4.54 -0.91 -8.45
CA LEU A 40 -4.26 -2.17 -7.77
C LEU A 40 -4.86 -3.36 -8.50
N THR A 41 -4.10 -4.45 -8.60
CA THR A 41 -4.67 -5.74 -8.99
C THR A 41 -5.42 -6.36 -7.80
N PRO A 42 -6.28 -7.37 -8.03
CA PRO A 42 -6.91 -8.12 -6.95
C PRO A 42 -5.90 -8.73 -5.96
N GLU A 43 -4.76 -9.24 -6.45
CA GLU A 43 -3.70 -9.82 -5.64
C GLU A 43 -3.03 -8.76 -4.75
N ALA A 44 -2.71 -7.60 -5.31
CA ALA A 44 -2.16 -6.47 -4.56
C ALA A 44 -3.13 -5.99 -3.47
N THR A 45 -4.42 -5.94 -3.81
CA THR A 45 -5.49 -5.61 -2.86
C THR A 45 -5.54 -6.63 -1.72
N TYR A 46 -5.50 -7.93 -2.04
CA TYR A 46 -5.48 -8.99 -1.05
C TYR A 46 -4.26 -8.90 -0.10
N ILE A 47 -3.09 -8.54 -0.61
CA ILE A 47 -1.89 -8.35 0.21
C ILE A 47 -2.05 -7.16 1.15
N CYS A 48 -2.54 -6.02 0.67
CA CYS A 48 -2.82 -4.85 1.51
C CYS A 48 -3.79 -5.22 2.66
N LYS A 49 -4.85 -5.97 2.34
CA LYS A 49 -5.81 -6.50 3.31
C LYS A 49 -5.15 -7.43 4.34
N SER A 50 -4.24 -8.30 3.89
CA SER A 50 -3.49 -9.21 4.76
C SER A 50 -2.55 -8.45 5.70
N MET A 51 -1.87 -7.44 5.21
CA MET A 51 -1.00 -6.57 6.01
C MET A 51 -1.77 -5.88 7.15
N LEU A 52 -2.97 -5.33 6.87
CA LEU A 52 -3.82 -4.73 7.89
C LEU A 52 -4.27 -5.73 8.96
N SER A 53 -4.63 -6.95 8.56
CA SER A 53 -4.99 -8.02 9.50
C SER A 53 -3.84 -8.39 10.44
N ILE A 54 -2.61 -8.49 9.91
CA ILE A 54 -1.41 -8.77 10.69
C ILE A 54 -1.11 -7.61 11.65
N ALA A 55 -1.25 -6.36 11.20
CA ALA A 55 -1.04 -5.18 12.04
C ALA A 55 -2.00 -5.16 13.25
N ARG A 56 -3.28 -5.48 13.04
CA ARG A 56 -4.26 -5.66 14.14
C ARG A 56 -3.85 -6.75 15.12
N ASN A 57 -3.32 -7.87 14.63
CA ASN A 57 -2.83 -8.95 15.47
C ASN A 57 -1.62 -8.53 16.31
N ILE A 58 -0.71 -7.73 15.73
CA ILE A 58 0.44 -7.15 16.44
C ILE A 58 -0.05 -6.26 17.58
N ASP A 59 -0.97 -5.33 17.33
CA ASP A 59 -1.53 -4.45 18.36
C ASP A 59 -2.22 -5.26 19.49
N ALA A 60 -3.00 -6.28 19.13
CA ALA A 60 -3.69 -7.16 20.09
C ALA A 60 -2.77 -8.10 20.89
N GLN A 61 -1.56 -8.38 20.39
CA GLN A 61 -0.54 -9.15 21.10
C GLN A 61 0.32 -8.24 21.98
N ASN A 62 0.74 -7.10 21.44
CA ASN A 62 1.57 -6.12 22.13
C ASN A 62 0.86 -5.56 23.37
N SER A 63 -0.44 -5.26 23.25
CA SER A 63 -1.27 -4.83 24.40
C SER A 63 -1.37 -5.86 25.54
N ARG A 64 -1.04 -7.13 25.26
CA ARG A 64 -0.99 -8.22 26.24
C ARG A 64 0.44 -8.61 26.63
N GLY A 65 1.43 -7.80 26.25
CA GLY A 65 2.86 -8.06 26.53
C GLY A 65 3.41 -9.31 25.84
N ARG A 66 2.78 -9.77 24.75
CA ARG A 66 3.24 -10.96 24.00
C ARG A 66 4.24 -10.58 22.92
N GLU A 67 5.09 -11.54 22.57
CA GLU A 67 6.02 -11.45 21.45
C GLU A 67 5.27 -11.27 20.11
N ILE A 68 5.84 -10.44 19.23
CA ILE A 68 5.22 -10.03 17.95
C ILE A 68 6.13 -10.25 16.73
N SER A 69 7.37 -10.73 16.90
CA SER A 69 8.38 -10.78 15.85
C SER A 69 7.93 -11.64 14.67
N ARG A 70 7.25 -12.77 14.92
CA ARG A 70 6.68 -13.59 13.84
C ARG A 70 5.70 -12.80 12.97
N ASN A 71 4.78 -12.07 13.59
CA ASN A 71 3.83 -11.25 12.86
C ASN A 71 4.54 -10.08 12.15
N MET A 72 5.54 -9.46 12.78
CA MET A 72 6.35 -8.42 12.16
C MET A 72 7.11 -8.94 10.93
N THR A 73 7.71 -10.12 11.00
CA THR A 73 8.36 -10.77 9.85
C THR A 73 7.36 -10.97 8.73
N SER A 74 6.19 -11.54 9.01
CA SER A 74 5.14 -11.73 8.00
C SER A 74 4.66 -10.41 7.39
N LEU A 75 4.49 -9.36 8.20
CA LEU A 75 4.09 -8.04 7.71
C LEU A 75 5.13 -7.48 6.73
N LEU A 76 6.42 -7.56 7.08
CA LEU A 76 7.50 -7.08 6.24
C LEU A 76 7.64 -7.90 4.95
N THR A 77 7.49 -9.22 5.02
CA THR A 77 7.49 -10.10 3.84
C THR A 77 6.37 -9.69 2.88
N TRP A 78 5.15 -9.53 3.35
CA TRP A 78 4.03 -9.12 2.49
C TRP A 78 4.23 -7.75 1.87
N PHE A 79 4.85 -6.82 2.59
CA PHE A 79 5.19 -5.53 2.01
C PHE A 79 6.24 -5.65 0.89
N GLN A 80 7.24 -6.54 1.03
CA GLN A 80 8.21 -6.77 -0.05
C GLN A 80 7.57 -7.41 -1.28
N GLU A 81 6.67 -8.38 -1.09
CA GLU A 81 5.89 -8.96 -2.20
C GLU A 81 5.07 -7.89 -2.92
N LEU A 82 4.43 -6.99 -2.16
CA LEU A 82 3.69 -5.87 -2.74
C LEU A 82 4.61 -4.94 -3.55
N LYS A 83 5.80 -4.62 -3.03
CA LYS A 83 6.81 -3.84 -3.77
C LYS A 83 7.26 -4.53 -5.05
N ALA A 84 7.41 -5.86 -5.03
CA ALA A 84 7.83 -6.62 -6.21
C ALA A 84 6.79 -6.59 -7.34
N MET A 85 5.51 -6.45 -7.03
CA MET A 85 4.44 -6.29 -8.02
C MET A 85 4.40 -4.92 -8.68
N TYR A 86 4.91 -3.89 -8.00
CA TYR A 86 4.98 -2.51 -8.50
C TYR A 86 6.41 -2.01 -8.39
N PRO A 87 7.33 -2.55 -9.22
CA PRO A 87 8.69 -2.03 -9.25
C PRO A 87 8.64 -0.55 -9.57
N GLU A 88 9.51 0.24 -8.93
CA GLU A 88 9.69 1.63 -9.32
C GLU A 88 10.03 1.65 -10.81
N GLN A 89 9.26 2.43 -11.59
CA GLN A 89 9.60 2.61 -12.99
C GLN A 89 11.02 3.20 -13.02
N PRO A 90 11.90 2.69 -13.91
CA PRO A 90 13.16 3.35 -14.16
C PRO A 90 12.86 4.83 -14.42
N GLN A 91 13.58 5.73 -13.75
CA GLN A 91 13.55 7.13 -14.17
C GLN A 91 13.92 7.14 -15.64
N LEU A 92 12.98 7.55 -16.50
CA LEU A 92 13.26 7.77 -17.90
C LEU A 92 14.39 8.78 -17.93
N ASP A 93 15.51 8.43 -18.55
CA ASP A 93 16.53 9.43 -18.80
C ASP A 93 15.91 10.56 -19.65
N ASP A 94 16.42 11.77 -19.49
CA ASP A 94 15.87 12.96 -20.16
C ASP A 94 15.86 12.83 -21.70
N GLU A 95 16.77 12.01 -22.25
CA GLU A 95 16.90 11.72 -23.68
C GLU A 95 15.74 10.85 -24.17
N LEU A 96 15.44 9.75 -23.49
CA LEU A 96 14.31 8.85 -23.79
C LEU A 96 12.97 9.56 -23.59
N ALA A 97 12.85 10.38 -22.55
CA ALA A 97 11.68 11.25 -22.36
C ALA A 97 11.56 12.30 -23.50
N GLY A 98 12.69 12.78 -24.02
CA GLY A 98 12.76 13.62 -25.22
C GLY A 98 12.27 12.89 -26.47
N PHE A 99 12.76 11.67 -26.71
CA PHE A 99 12.36 10.84 -27.85
C PHE A 99 10.86 10.52 -27.85
N LEU A 100 10.30 10.13 -26.70
CA LEU A 100 8.87 9.83 -26.58
C LEU A 100 7.99 11.06 -26.84
N ARG A 101 8.42 12.25 -26.41
CA ARG A 101 7.71 13.52 -26.71
C ARG A 101 7.73 13.85 -28.19
N ALA A 102 8.88 13.71 -28.85
CA ALA A 102 9.02 13.97 -30.28
C ALA A 102 8.20 12.99 -31.14
N ALA A 103 8.21 11.70 -30.80
CA ALA A 103 7.43 10.67 -31.50
C ALA A 103 5.91 10.92 -31.42
N LYS A 104 5.44 11.42 -30.27
CA LYS A 104 4.01 11.74 -30.05
C LYS A 104 3.58 13.00 -30.80
N ALA A 105 4.45 14.00 -30.92
CA ALA A 105 4.19 15.21 -31.71
C ALA A 105 4.16 14.94 -33.23
N GLY A 106 4.99 14.01 -33.72
CA GLY A 106 5.06 13.66 -35.14
C GLY A 106 3.90 12.81 -35.67
N THR A 107 2.96 12.39 -34.82
CA THR A 107 1.79 11.57 -35.22
C THR A 107 0.52 12.39 -35.41
N GLU A 108 0.50 13.68 -35.04
CA GLU A 108 -0.66 14.58 -35.18
C GLU A 108 -0.68 15.37 -36.52
N ASP A 109 0.35 15.21 -37.36
CA ASP A 109 0.54 15.97 -38.61
C ASP A 109 0.25 15.13 -39.89
N LYS A 110 -0.63 14.13 -39.80
CA LYS A 110 -1.10 13.34 -40.96
C LYS A 110 -2.61 13.23 -41.03
#